data_AF-A0A967UIS8-F1
#
_entry.id   AF-A0A967UIS8-F1
#
_cell.length_a   1.000
_cell.length_b   1.000
_cell.length_c   1.000
_cell.angle_alpha   90.00
_cell.angle_beta   90.00
_cell.angle_gamma   90.00
#
_symmetry.space_group_name_H-M   'P 1'
#
loop_
_entity.id
_entity.type
_entity.pdbx_description
1 polymer ?
#
loop_
_entity_poly.entity_id
_entity_poly.type
_entity_poly.pdbx_seq_one_letter_code
_entity_poly.pdbx_strand_id
1 'polypeptide(L)' 'DGRYIERLGFFNPVAKGNEESIRIDLERIDYWIGKGAQPSDRVASLIKTQRKATANA' A
#
# COMPACT_ATOMS: atom_id res chain seq x y z
N ASP A 1 10.48 -8.24 14.35
CA ASP A 1 9.76 -8.70 13.15
C ASP A 1 9.00 -9.98 13.44
N GLY A 2 7.70 -9.87 13.63
CA GLY A 2 6.82 -11.01 13.81
C GLY A 2 6.48 -11.71 12.50
N ARG A 3 5.74 -12.81 12.58
CA ARG A 3 5.23 -13.54 11.42
C ARG A 3 4.11 -12.73 10.73
N TYR A 4 4.17 -12.65 9.41
CA TYR A 4 3.11 -12.11 8.56
C TYR A 4 2.60 -13.18 7.59
N ILE A 5 1.40 -12.99 7.02
CA ILE A 5 0.81 -13.90 6.03
C ILE A 5 1.39 -13.61 4.64
N GLU A 6 1.37 -12.33 4.24
CA GLU A 6 1.80 -11.87 2.92
C GLU A 6 2.36 -10.45 2.99
N ARG A 7 3.35 -10.15 2.13
CA ARG A 7 3.89 -8.80 1.97
C ARG A 7 3.29 -8.15 0.73
N LEU A 8 2.49 -7.11 0.93
CA LEU A 8 1.73 -6.42 -0.12
C LEU A 8 2.44 -5.19 -0.70
N GLY A 9 3.66 -4.88 -0.25
CA GLY A 9 4.41 -3.72 -0.71
C GLY A 9 5.37 -3.14 0.32
N PHE A 10 5.70 -1.87 0.14
CA PHE A 10 6.47 -1.05 1.08
C PHE A 10 6.07 0.42 1.00
N PHE A 11 6.40 1.15 2.06
CA PHE A 11 6.28 2.60 2.13
C PHE A 11 7.57 3.16 2.75
N ASN A 12 8.21 4.09 2.05
CA ASN A 12 9.38 4.83 2.48
C ASN A 12 9.03 6.33 2.64
N PRO A 13 8.78 6.82 3.86
CA PRO A 13 8.42 8.23 4.09
C PRO A 13 9.57 9.21 3.85
N VAL A 14 10.82 8.72 3.76
CA VAL A 14 12.03 9.55 3.63
C VAL A 14 12.71 9.39 2.27
N ALA A 15 12.01 8.81 1.28
CA ALA A 15 12.51 8.64 -0.07
C ALA A 15 12.95 9.99 -0.67
N LYS A 16 14.11 10.01 -1.34
CA LYS A 16 14.68 11.22 -1.93
C LYS A 16 14.94 11.07 -3.43
N GLY A 17 14.88 12.18 -4.15
CA GLY A 17 15.16 12.20 -5.59
C GLY A 17 14.20 11.29 -6.36
N ASN A 18 14.77 10.31 -7.06
CA ASN A 18 14.03 9.36 -7.92
C ASN A 18 13.69 8.04 -7.21
N GLU A 19 13.86 7.96 -5.89
CA GLU A 19 13.48 6.76 -5.12
C GLU A 19 11.96 6.60 -5.07
N GLU A 20 11.49 5.36 -5.23
CA GLU A 20 10.08 5.04 -5.10
C GLU A 20 9.66 5.16 -3.62
N SER A 21 8.84 6.17 -3.32
CA SER A 21 8.36 6.42 -1.95
C SER A 21 7.32 5.40 -1.48
N ILE A 22 6.58 4.81 -2.41
CA ILE A 22 5.56 3.81 -2.12
C ILE A 22 5.40 2.87 -3.30
N ARG A 23 5.33 1.57 -2.99
CA ARG A 23 4.90 0.55 -3.94
C ARG A 23 4.00 -0.43 -3.23
N ILE A 24 2.78 -0.55 -3.68
CA ILE A 24 1.80 -1.48 -3.12
C ILE A 24 1.05 -2.19 -4.25
N ASP A 25 0.73 -3.45 -4.02
CA ASP A 25 -0.10 -4.27 -4.90
C ASP A 25 -1.59 -4.02 -4.57
N LEU A 26 -2.25 -3.21 -5.40
CA LEU A 26 -3.64 -2.84 -5.19
C LEU A 26 -4.60 -4.04 -5.35
N GLU A 27 -4.29 -4.98 -6.24
CA GLU A 27 -5.14 -6.17 -6.47
C GLU A 27 -5.14 -7.08 -5.25
N ARG A 28 -3.96 -7.34 -4.68
CA ARG A 28 -3.82 -8.16 -3.47
C ARG A 28 -4.40 -7.46 -2.24
N ILE A 29 -4.27 -6.14 -2.15
CA ILE A 29 -4.92 -5.36 -1.09
C ILE A 29 -6.44 -5.51 -1.17
N ASP A 30 -7.03 -5.38 -2.36
CA ASP A 30 -8.47 -5.51 -2.56
C ASP A 30 -8.97 -6.92 -2.23
N TYR A 31 -8.21 -7.94 -2.61
CA TYR A 31 -8.46 -9.32 -2.22
C TYR A 31 -8.55 -9.46 -0.70
N TRP A 32 -7.54 -8.99 0.05
CA TRP A 32 -7.49 -9.15 1.50
C TRP A 32 -8.58 -8.32 2.21
N ILE A 33 -8.87 -7.12 1.73
CA ILE A 33 -10.01 -6.32 2.22
C ILE A 33 -11.32 -7.09 1.99
N GLY A 34 -11.50 -7.71 0.83
CA GLY A 34 -12.66 -8.57 0.53
C GLY A 34 -12.75 -9.81 1.42
N LYS A 35 -11.62 -10.26 2.02
CA LYS A 35 -11.57 -11.31 3.04
C LYS A 35 -11.76 -10.80 4.48
N GLY A 36 -12.01 -9.50 4.66
CA GLY A 36 -12.26 -8.89 5.97
C GLY A 36 -11.03 -8.25 6.62
N ALA A 37 -9.90 -8.13 5.92
CA ALA A 37 -8.75 -7.40 6.44
C ALA A 37 -9.08 -5.90 6.58
N GLN A 38 -8.77 -5.34 7.76
CA GLN A 38 -8.98 -3.92 8.04
C GLN A 38 -7.62 -3.19 8.00
N PRO A 39 -7.40 -2.27 7.04
CA PRO A 39 -6.18 -1.48 7.03
C PRO A 39 -6.19 -0.47 8.18
N SER A 40 -5.01 -0.17 8.73
CA SER A 40 -4.85 0.96 9.64
C SER A 40 -5.08 2.30 8.93
N ASP A 41 -5.40 3.36 9.67
CA ASP A 41 -5.69 4.69 9.11
C ASP A 41 -4.58 5.20 8.17
N ARG A 42 -3.31 4.95 8.55
CA ARG A 42 -2.16 5.33 7.72
C ARG A 42 -2.12 4.54 6.42
N VAL A 43 -2.33 3.22 6.48
CA VAL A 43 -2.31 2.36 5.28
C VAL A 43 -3.50 2.69 4.38
N ALA A 44 -4.69 2.94 4.94
CA ALA A 44 -5.87 3.37 4.18
C ALA A 44 -5.62 4.68 3.42
N SER A 45 -4.97 5.65 4.06
CA SER A 45 -4.57 6.91 3.43
C SER A 45 -3.60 6.69 2.27
N LEU A 46 -2.61 5.80 2.45
CA LEU A 46 -1.64 5.46 1.42
C LEU A 46 -2.29 4.74 0.23
N ILE A 47 -3.20 3.78 0.48
CA ILE A 47 -3.97 3.09 -0.57
C ILE A 47 -4.77 4.11 -1.40
N LYS A 48 -5.43 5.06 -0.74
CA LYS A 48 -6.20 6.11 -1.41
C LYS A 48 -5.31 6.98 -2.31
N THR A 49 -4.13 7.38 -1.81
CA THR A 49 -3.16 8.14 -2.59
C THR A 49 -2.66 7.35 -3.79
N GLN A 50 -2.32 6.07 -3.62
CA GLN A 50 -1.84 5.22 -4.70
C GLN A 50 -2.90 5.01 -5.78
N ARG A 51 -4.16 4.73 -5.40
CA ARG A 51 -5.26 4.58 -6.36
C ARG A 51 -5.46 5.85 -7.21
N LYS A 52 -5.32 7.03 -6.60
CA LYS A 52 -5.36 8.30 -7.34
C LYS A 52 -4.18 8.45 -8.29
N ALA A 53 -2.98 8.08 -7.86
CA ALA A 53 -1.79 8.15 -8.69
C ALA A 53 -1.90 7.24 -9.92
N THR A 54 -2.38 5.99 -9.75
CA THR A 54 -2.60 5.04 -10.84
C THR A 54 -3.72 5.48 -11.79
N ALA A 55 -4.75 6.17 -11.31
CA ALA A 55 -5.84 6.65 -12.17
C ALA A 55 -5.46 7.88 -13.02
N ASN A 56 -4.41 8.60 -12.65
CA ASN A 56 -3.95 9.82 -13.35
C ASN A 56 -2.75 9.55 -14.27
N ALA A 57 -2.26 8.30 -14.35
CA ALA A 57 -1.18 7.85 -15.21
C ALA A 57 -1.76 7.18 -16.46
#